data_AF-A0A964Q392-F1
#
_entry.id   AF-A0A964Q392-F1
#
_cell.length_a   1.000
_cell.length_b   1.000
_cell.length_c   1.000
_cell.angle_alpha   90.00
_cell.angle_beta   90.00
_cell.angle_gamma   90.00
#
_symmetry.space_group_name_H-M   'P 1'
#
loop_
_entity.id
_entity.type
_entity.pdbx_description
1 polymer ?
#
loop_
_entity_poly.entity_id
_entity_poly.type
_entity_poly.pdbx_seq_one_letter_code
_entity_poly.pdbx_strand_id
1 'polypeptide(L)'
;MRGSSLAYPPVIEALRPFIITYASARRVSEFPEEIQALCASIGDRRGNLNFDMMALDAQGKFLKRMNAMISPPQFRFDPEAQGKDFKRQVDSFLSGMKLPEPPKKDPAKLSLPDVLGDGPMAGVRMFLTFGSNRLNHYRTPTVEAVPSSNRLKKILAHPEKETRIGADGILPWLEQFYPPAIMDGMGGFETIEGEFTLRPAGSNGKSQFALLTGEAKIKLDNRTGISYIAQVSIALEYDQDSSDLTRVRGVMETTFPKKDMQGRVVENIRMTAAIESRPE
;
A
#
# COMPACT_ATOMS: atom_id res chain seq x y z
N MET A 1 -7.14 2.14 1.98
CA MET A 1 -7.98 2.13 0.76
C MET A 1 -7.06 2.09 -0.46
N ARG A 2 -6.86 0.93 -1.10
CA ARG A 2 -5.94 0.83 -2.25
C ARG A 2 -6.68 0.25 -3.45
N GLY A 3 -7.14 1.15 -4.33
CA GLY A 3 -7.58 0.92 -5.72
C GLY A 3 -9.07 0.61 -5.98
N SER A 4 -10.00 1.02 -5.12
CA SER A 4 -11.42 1.06 -5.51
C SER A 4 -11.70 2.25 -6.45
N SER A 5 -12.91 2.31 -6.99
CA SER A 5 -13.56 3.39 -7.76
C SER A 5 -13.30 4.84 -7.30
N LEU A 6 -12.68 5.03 -6.14
CA LEU A 6 -12.10 6.27 -5.63
C LEU A 6 -10.89 6.78 -6.42
N ALA A 7 -10.32 6.01 -7.34
CA ALA A 7 -9.31 6.51 -8.29
C ALA A 7 -9.92 7.37 -9.42
N TYR A 8 -11.27 7.41 -9.54
CA TYR A 8 -11.96 8.22 -10.55
C TYR A 8 -12.19 9.64 -10.01
N PRO A 9 -11.62 10.71 -10.60
CA PRO A 9 -11.68 12.06 -10.03
C PRO A 9 -13.12 12.58 -9.75
N PRO A 10 -14.12 12.34 -10.62
CA PRO A 10 -15.50 12.74 -10.34
C PRO A 10 -16.13 12.06 -9.12
N VAL A 11 -15.66 10.87 -8.74
CA VAL A 11 -16.08 10.19 -7.51
C VAL A 11 -15.45 10.88 -6.30
N ILE A 12 -14.16 11.23 -6.35
CA ILE A 12 -13.49 11.95 -5.25
C ILE A 12 -14.18 13.28 -4.98
N GLU A 13 -14.50 14.04 -6.03
CA GLU A 13 -15.22 15.31 -5.92
C GLU A 13 -16.60 15.16 -5.27
N ALA A 14 -17.37 14.13 -5.66
CA ALA A 14 -18.68 13.87 -5.07
C ALA A 14 -18.62 13.52 -3.57
N LEU A 15 -17.49 13.00 -3.09
CA LEU A 15 -17.32 12.56 -1.70
C LEU A 15 -16.59 13.58 -0.81
N ARG A 16 -16.07 14.67 -1.38
CA ARG A 16 -15.33 15.73 -0.66
C ARG A 16 -16.07 16.32 0.56
N PRO A 17 -17.41 16.45 0.60
CA PRO A 17 -18.13 16.99 1.77
C PRO A 17 -18.13 16.08 3.02
N PHE A 18 -17.66 14.83 2.91
CA PHE A 18 -17.78 13.83 3.96
C PHE A 18 -16.45 13.49 4.63
N ILE A 19 -16.50 13.10 5.91
CA ILE A 19 -15.45 12.30 6.52
C ILE A 19 -15.65 10.87 6.01
N ILE A 20 -14.94 10.48 4.95
CA ILE A 20 -14.91 9.10 4.48
C ILE A 20 -13.95 8.33 5.38
N THR A 21 -14.45 7.59 6.37
CA THR A 21 -13.63 6.70 7.18
C THR A 21 -13.65 5.28 6.62
N TYR A 22 -12.48 4.64 6.59
CA TYR A 22 -12.33 3.21 6.30
C TYR A 22 -12.12 2.50 7.63
N ALA A 23 -12.90 1.45 7.85
CA ALA A 23 -12.65 0.51 8.93
C ALA A 23 -12.96 -0.89 8.39
N SER A 24 -11.97 -1.78 8.44
CA SER A 24 -12.12 -3.20 8.13
C SER A 24 -11.74 -4.00 9.37
N ALA A 25 -12.65 -4.85 9.85
CA ALA A 25 -12.39 -5.77 10.94
C ALA A 25 -13.28 -7.00 10.82
N ARG A 26 -12.86 -8.11 11.43
CA ARG A 26 -13.57 -9.41 11.34
C ARG A 26 -14.80 -9.44 12.24
N ARG A 27 -14.82 -8.57 13.25
CA ARG A 27 -15.92 -8.39 14.21
C ARG A 27 -16.04 -6.91 14.54
N VAL A 28 -17.27 -6.47 14.83
CA VAL A 28 -17.52 -5.09 15.29
C VAL A 28 -16.68 -4.75 16.53
N SER A 29 -16.46 -5.72 17.42
CA SER A 29 -15.64 -5.56 18.63
C SER A 29 -14.17 -5.23 18.40
N GLU A 30 -13.67 -5.37 17.17
CA GLU A 30 -12.28 -5.09 16.80
C GLU A 30 -12.07 -3.64 16.32
N PHE A 31 -13.15 -2.84 16.22
CA PHE A 31 -13.07 -1.42 15.90
C PHE A 31 -12.83 -0.53 17.13
N PRO A 32 -12.36 0.72 16.96
CA PRO A 32 -12.41 1.74 18.02
C PRO A 32 -13.83 1.91 18.59
N GLU A 33 -13.95 2.23 19.88
CA GLU A 33 -15.22 2.28 20.63
C GLU A 33 -16.28 3.16 19.96
N GLU A 34 -15.86 4.26 19.35
CA GLU A 34 -16.74 5.20 18.66
C GLU A 34 -17.42 4.57 17.44
N ILE A 35 -16.70 3.71 16.71
CA ILE A 35 -17.22 2.97 15.56
C ILE A 35 -18.14 1.84 16.04
N GLN A 36 -17.81 1.18 17.16
CA GLN A 36 -18.69 0.18 17.77
C GLN A 36 -20.03 0.78 18.19
N ALA A 37 -20.00 1.96 18.82
CA ALA A 37 -21.19 2.70 19.23
C ALA A 37 -22.05 3.11 18.02
N LEU A 38 -21.42 3.54 16.93
CA LEU A 38 -22.12 3.81 15.67
C LEU A 38 -22.80 2.56 15.12
N CYS A 39 -22.10 1.43 15.05
CA CYS A 39 -22.65 0.15 14.58
C CYS A 39 -23.86 -0.30 15.42
N ALA A 40 -23.77 -0.14 16.75
CA ALA A 40 -24.88 -0.42 17.65
C ALA A 40 -26.08 0.51 17.40
N SER A 41 -25.85 1.80 17.18
CA SER A 41 -26.90 2.80 16.95
C SER A 41 -27.70 2.56 15.66
N ILE A 42 -27.08 1.96 14.64
CA ILE A 42 -27.71 1.64 13.36
C ILE A 42 -28.28 0.20 13.32
N GLY A 43 -28.19 -0.54 14.43
CA GLY A 43 -28.71 -1.89 14.55
C GLY A 43 -27.99 -2.95 13.70
N ASP A 44 -26.76 -2.68 13.23
CA ASP A 44 -26.03 -3.64 12.40
C ASP A 44 -25.36 -4.70 13.26
N ARG A 45 -25.90 -5.92 13.22
CA ARG A 45 -25.37 -7.10 13.92
C ARG A 45 -24.46 -7.94 13.05
N ARG A 46 -24.19 -7.54 11.80
CA ARG A 46 -23.33 -8.31 10.89
C ARG A 46 -21.88 -8.16 11.34
N GLY A 47 -21.26 -9.29 11.68
CA GLY A 47 -19.87 -9.32 12.18
C GLY A 47 -18.82 -8.83 11.19
N ASN A 48 -19.12 -8.78 9.89
CA ASN A 48 -18.17 -8.36 8.86
C ASN A 48 -18.60 -7.02 8.24
N LEU A 49 -17.88 -5.94 8.56
CA LEU A 49 -17.99 -4.66 7.87
C LEU A 49 -16.97 -4.61 6.73
N ASN A 50 -17.39 -5.11 5.56
CA ASN A 50 -16.64 -4.93 4.32
C ASN A 50 -17.33 -3.85 3.49
N PHE A 51 -16.71 -2.68 3.43
CA PHE A 51 -17.05 -1.56 2.52
C PHE A 51 -18.42 -0.88 2.75
N ASP A 52 -18.67 -0.38 3.96
CA ASP A 52 -19.80 0.52 4.20
C ASP A 52 -19.36 1.99 4.15
N MET A 53 -20.03 2.76 3.30
CA MET A 53 -19.95 4.22 3.28
C MET A 53 -21.09 4.78 4.13
N MET A 54 -20.76 5.65 5.08
CA MET A 54 -21.72 6.30 5.95
C MET A 54 -21.67 7.81 5.76
N ALA A 55 -22.83 8.43 5.58
CA ALA A 55 -22.99 9.87 5.62
C ALA A 55 -23.44 10.28 7.02
N LEU A 56 -22.73 11.23 7.61
CA LEU A 56 -23.08 11.87 8.88
C LEU A 56 -23.45 13.34 8.59
N ASP A 57 -24.34 13.94 9.40
CA ASP A 57 -24.59 15.38 9.37
C ASP A 57 -23.48 16.17 10.08
N ALA A 58 -23.61 17.50 10.09
CA ALA A 58 -22.63 18.40 10.71
C ALA A 58 -22.50 18.23 12.24
N GLN A 59 -23.44 17.53 12.87
CA GLN A 59 -23.44 17.20 14.29
C GLN A 59 -22.95 15.76 14.54
N GLY A 60 -22.50 15.05 13.50
CA GLY A 60 -22.02 13.68 13.58
C GLY A 60 -23.15 12.63 13.63
N LYS A 61 -24.40 13.01 13.39
CA LYS A 61 -25.53 12.08 13.40
C LYS A 61 -25.62 11.35 12.07
N PHE A 62 -25.88 10.05 12.13
CA PHE A 62 -26.04 9.21 10.95
C PHE A 62 -27.23 9.63 10.07
N LEU A 63 -26.97 9.81 8.78
CA LEU A 63 -27.97 10.15 7.77
C LEU A 63 -28.36 8.97 6.89
N LYS A 64 -27.37 8.31 6.30
CA LYS A 64 -27.58 7.19 5.36
C LYS A 64 -26.33 6.35 5.27
N ARG A 65 -26.52 5.08 4.91
CA ARG A 65 -25.44 4.16 4.55
C ARG A 65 -25.65 3.60 3.16
N MET A 66 -24.55 3.28 2.51
CA MET A 66 -24.56 2.42 1.33
C MET A 66 -23.43 1.41 1.45
N ASN A 67 -23.68 0.21 0.94
CA ASN A 67 -22.62 -0.75 0.73
C ASN A 67 -21.97 -0.41 -0.62
N ALA A 68 -20.71 0.02 -0.58
CA ALA A 68 -19.96 0.44 -1.75
C ALA A 68 -19.36 -0.80 -2.43
N MET A 69 -20.20 -1.68 -2.97
CA MET A 69 -19.74 -2.88 -3.66
C MET A 69 -20.38 -2.98 -5.05
N ILE A 70 -19.52 -2.95 -6.06
CA ILE A 70 -19.81 -3.52 -7.37
C ILE A 70 -19.73 -5.04 -7.20
N SER A 71 -20.83 -5.77 -7.33
CA SER A 71 -20.78 -7.23 -7.39
C SER A 71 -20.14 -7.67 -8.72
N PRO A 72 -18.99 -8.37 -8.73
CA PRO A 72 -18.56 -9.12 -9.91
C PRO A 72 -19.64 -10.19 -10.19
N PRO A 73 -20.15 -10.32 -11.43
CA PRO A 73 -19.34 -10.30 -12.66
C PRO A 73 -19.74 -9.23 -13.69
N GLN A 74 -20.57 -8.25 -13.33
CA GLN A 74 -21.31 -7.44 -14.32
C GLN A 74 -20.44 -6.59 -15.27
N PHE A 75 -19.25 -6.15 -14.83
CA PHE A 75 -18.44 -5.18 -15.60
C PHE A 75 -17.18 -5.76 -16.24
N ARG A 76 -16.93 -7.08 -16.17
CA ARG A 76 -15.75 -7.76 -16.78
C ARG A 76 -14.42 -6.98 -16.67
N PHE A 77 -14.19 -6.27 -15.56
CA PHE A 77 -12.99 -5.47 -15.33
C PHE A 77 -12.81 -4.22 -16.23
N ASP A 78 -13.89 -3.59 -16.70
CA ASP A 78 -13.88 -2.25 -17.31
C ASP A 78 -13.82 -1.15 -16.23
N PRO A 79 -12.68 -0.43 -16.08
CA PRO A 79 -12.52 0.60 -15.06
C PRO A 79 -13.43 1.81 -15.25
N GLU A 80 -13.70 2.19 -16.50
CA GLU A 80 -14.51 3.36 -16.81
C GLU A 80 -15.98 3.07 -16.53
N ALA A 81 -16.45 1.88 -16.92
CA ALA A 81 -17.81 1.44 -16.60
C ALA A 81 -18.01 1.29 -15.08
N GLN A 82 -17.02 0.73 -14.37
CA GLN A 82 -17.04 0.64 -12.90
C GLN A 82 -17.05 2.02 -12.25
N GLY A 83 -16.23 2.96 -12.73
CA GLY A 83 -16.19 4.34 -12.24
C GLY A 83 -17.52 5.07 -12.45
N LYS A 84 -18.13 4.92 -13.64
CA LYS A 84 -19.45 5.48 -13.97
C LYS A 84 -20.56 4.88 -13.12
N ASP A 85 -20.56 3.56 -12.93
CA ASP A 85 -21.54 2.88 -12.10
C ASP A 85 -21.43 3.31 -10.64
N PHE A 86 -20.21 3.34 -10.10
CA PHE A 86 -19.98 3.80 -8.73
C PHE A 86 -20.39 5.25 -8.55
N LYS A 87 -20.06 6.13 -9.50
CA LYS A 87 -20.54 7.52 -9.47
C LYS A 87 -22.06 7.59 -9.44
N ARG A 88 -22.76 6.81 -10.27
CA ARG A 88 -24.23 6.76 -10.25
C ARG A 88 -24.77 6.30 -8.89
N GLN A 89 -24.14 5.31 -8.27
CA GLN A 89 -24.51 4.86 -6.93
C GLN A 89 -24.31 5.98 -5.91
N VAL A 90 -23.16 6.67 -5.96
CA VAL A 90 -22.87 7.84 -5.11
C VAL A 90 -23.93 8.94 -5.35
N ASP A 91 -24.20 9.33 -6.59
CA ASP A 91 -25.20 10.38 -6.89
C ASP A 91 -26.59 10.00 -6.34
N SER A 92 -27.00 8.73 -6.44
CA SER A 92 -28.25 8.21 -5.84
C SER A 92 -28.20 8.20 -4.32
N PHE A 93 -27.05 7.89 -3.73
CA PHE A 93 -26.83 7.97 -2.29
C PHE A 93 -27.00 9.38 -1.77
N LEU A 94 -26.42 10.37 -2.46
CA LEU A 94 -26.46 11.79 -2.13
C LEU A 94 -27.82 12.44 -2.42
N SER A 95 -28.64 11.84 -3.29
CA SER A 95 -29.95 12.37 -3.66
C SER A 95 -30.83 12.65 -2.43
N GLY A 96 -31.32 13.89 -2.33
CA GLY A 96 -32.16 14.37 -1.23
C GLY A 96 -31.41 14.80 0.03
N MET A 97 -30.08 14.67 0.08
CA MET A 97 -29.29 15.17 1.20
C MET A 97 -28.97 16.66 1.03
N LYS A 98 -29.15 17.44 2.11
CA LYS A 98 -28.61 18.80 2.20
C LYS A 98 -27.15 18.70 2.64
N LEU A 99 -26.26 18.62 1.66
CA LEU A 99 -24.82 18.56 1.92
C LEU A 99 -24.27 19.97 2.05
N PRO A 100 -23.34 20.23 2.99
CA PRO A 100 -22.61 21.48 2.97
C PRO A 100 -21.89 21.61 1.62
N GLU A 101 -21.98 22.78 0.98
CA GLU A 101 -21.12 23.04 -0.17
C GLU A 101 -19.68 22.96 0.31
N PRO A 102 -18.85 22.06 -0.27
CA PRO A 102 -17.46 22.03 0.09
C PRO A 102 -16.88 23.40 -0.28
N PRO A 103 -16.06 24.03 0.56
CA PRO A 103 -15.35 25.22 0.13
C PRO A 103 -14.62 24.86 -1.17
N LYS A 104 -14.77 25.70 -2.20
CA LYS A 104 -13.99 25.61 -3.45
C LYS A 104 -12.52 25.86 -3.11
N LYS A 105 -11.87 24.87 -2.52
CA LYS A 105 -10.42 24.80 -2.44
C LYS A 105 -9.97 24.30 -3.80
N ASP A 106 -8.90 24.90 -4.32
CA ASP A 106 -8.21 24.34 -5.46
C ASP A 106 -8.00 22.83 -5.23
N PRO A 107 -8.18 21.99 -6.27
CA PRO A 107 -7.92 20.57 -6.13
C PRO A 107 -6.54 20.41 -5.52
N ALA A 108 -6.48 19.72 -4.36
CA ALA A 108 -5.23 19.50 -3.67
C ALA A 108 -4.22 18.97 -4.69
N LYS A 109 -3.11 19.69 -4.87
CA LYS A 109 -2.07 19.29 -5.81
C LYS A 109 -1.65 17.88 -5.43
N LEU A 110 -1.88 16.90 -6.31
CA LEU A 110 -1.46 15.53 -6.10
C LEU A 110 0.05 15.52 -5.85
N SER A 111 0.43 15.18 -4.63
CA SER A 111 1.81 14.98 -4.22
C SER A 111 2.04 13.51 -3.92
N LEU A 112 3.26 13.03 -4.19
CA LEU A 112 3.66 11.71 -3.72
C LEU A 112 3.63 11.67 -2.19
N PRO A 113 3.31 10.52 -1.57
CA PRO A 113 3.47 10.36 -0.14
C PRO A 113 4.93 10.63 0.25
N ASP A 114 5.10 11.30 1.39
CA ASP A 114 6.42 11.72 1.85
C ASP A 114 6.75 11.11 3.21
N VAL A 115 8.05 10.98 3.48
CA VAL A 115 8.55 10.57 4.79
C VAL A 115 8.98 11.82 5.53
N LEU A 116 8.38 12.07 6.70
CA LEU A 116 8.76 13.17 7.58
C LEU A 116 9.95 12.74 8.44
N GLY A 117 11.06 13.48 8.38
CA GLY A 117 12.24 13.25 9.22
C GLY A 117 13.42 14.11 8.79
N ASP A 118 14.39 14.26 9.70
CA ASP A 118 15.59 15.06 9.48
C ASP A 118 16.70 14.24 8.80
N GLY A 119 17.46 14.90 7.92
CA GLY A 119 18.63 14.35 7.23
C GLY A 119 18.35 13.67 5.88
N PRO A 120 19.41 13.36 5.11
CA PRO A 120 19.31 12.87 3.73
C PRO A 120 18.63 11.49 3.61
N MET A 121 18.64 10.70 4.69
CA MET A 121 18.07 9.35 4.74
C MET A 121 16.94 9.25 5.78
N ALA A 122 15.96 10.14 5.68
CA ALA A 122 14.73 10.09 6.48
C ALA A 122 13.87 8.85 6.16
N GLY A 123 13.93 8.38 4.92
CA GLY A 123 13.20 7.20 4.43
C GLY A 123 13.38 6.97 2.94
N VAL A 124 12.60 6.03 2.41
CA VAL A 124 12.57 5.70 0.98
C VAL A 124 11.15 5.77 0.44
N ARG A 125 11.02 6.04 -0.86
CA ARG A 125 9.81 5.79 -1.63
C ARG A 125 9.96 4.48 -2.39
N MET A 126 8.90 3.70 -2.42
CA MET A 126 8.84 2.46 -3.16
C MET A 126 7.71 2.52 -4.19
N PHE A 127 8.07 2.37 -5.47
CA PHE A 127 7.16 2.44 -6.60
C PHE A 127 6.86 1.04 -7.10
N LEU A 128 5.71 0.51 -6.71
CA LEU A 128 5.25 -0.82 -7.11
C LEU A 128 4.52 -0.75 -8.45
N THR A 129 4.92 -1.64 -9.36
CA THR A 129 4.32 -1.83 -10.67
C THR A 129 4.05 -3.31 -10.92
N PHE A 130 3.02 -3.59 -11.71
CA PHE A 130 2.56 -4.96 -11.97
C PHE A 130 2.43 -5.21 -13.48
N GLY A 131 2.91 -6.36 -13.93
CA GLY A 131 2.85 -6.80 -15.33
C GLY A 131 1.49 -7.36 -15.76
N SER A 132 0.39 -7.02 -15.08
CA SER A 132 -0.95 -7.49 -15.41
C SER A 132 -1.91 -6.33 -15.54
N ASN A 133 -2.67 -6.29 -16.64
CA ASN A 133 -3.68 -5.28 -16.88
C ASN A 133 -5.10 -5.77 -16.56
N ARG A 134 -5.26 -6.92 -15.91
CA ARG A 134 -6.60 -7.51 -15.66
C ARG A 134 -7.35 -6.87 -14.50
N LEU A 135 -6.66 -6.27 -13.54
CA LEU A 135 -7.26 -5.57 -12.40
C LEU A 135 -6.80 -4.12 -12.37
N ASN A 136 -7.69 -3.19 -12.02
CA ASN A 136 -7.36 -1.76 -11.91
C ASN A 136 -6.20 -1.50 -10.95
N HIS A 137 -6.15 -2.26 -9.86
CA HIS A 137 -5.09 -2.21 -8.85
C HIS A 137 -3.70 -2.55 -9.40
N TYR A 138 -3.61 -3.29 -10.51
CA TYR A 138 -2.33 -3.63 -11.14
C TYR A 138 -1.93 -2.64 -12.23
N ARG A 139 -2.89 -1.88 -12.78
CA ARG A 139 -2.62 -0.84 -13.78
C ARG A 139 -2.07 0.45 -13.18
N THR A 140 -2.33 0.68 -11.90
CA THR A 140 -1.94 1.93 -11.22
C THR A 140 -0.71 1.67 -10.37
N PRO A 141 0.41 2.37 -10.62
CA PRO A 141 1.56 2.29 -9.75
C PRO A 141 1.18 2.68 -8.31
N THR A 142 1.62 1.89 -7.35
CA THR A 142 1.44 2.20 -5.94
C THR A 142 2.73 2.79 -5.39
N VAL A 143 2.64 3.87 -4.63
CA VAL A 143 3.79 4.50 -3.99
C VAL A 143 3.67 4.36 -2.49
N GLU A 144 4.64 3.68 -1.89
CA GLU A 144 4.80 3.59 -0.43
C GLU A 144 5.91 4.53 0.02
N ALA A 145 5.73 5.13 1.19
CA ALA A 145 6.74 5.95 1.85
C ALA A 145 7.14 5.24 3.15
N VAL A 146 8.40 4.79 3.25
CA VAL A 146 8.89 3.96 4.35
C VAL A 146 9.92 4.75 5.16
N PRO A 147 9.64 5.07 6.43
CA PRO A 147 10.60 5.70 7.32
C PRO A 147 11.82 4.83 7.59
N SER A 148 12.99 5.46 7.63
CA SER A 148 14.23 4.79 7.96
C SER A 148 14.52 4.87 9.45
N SER A 149 14.32 3.74 10.14
CA SER A 149 14.64 3.63 11.55
C SER A 149 16.15 3.69 11.80
N ASN A 150 16.55 4.08 13.01
CA ASN A 150 17.95 4.03 13.43
C ASN A 150 18.52 2.61 13.41
N ARG A 151 17.68 1.59 13.64
CA ARG A 151 18.10 0.18 13.51
C ARG A 151 18.44 -0.15 12.06
N LEU A 152 17.56 0.20 11.12
CA LEU A 152 17.79 -0.03 9.69
C LEU A 152 19.05 0.71 9.20
N LYS A 153 19.23 1.97 9.61
CA LYS A 153 20.43 2.76 9.33
C LYS A 153 21.72 2.05 9.77
N LYS A 154 21.73 1.51 10.99
CA LYS A 154 22.88 0.78 11.54
C LYS A 154 23.16 -0.54 10.81
N ILE A 155 22.11 -1.28 10.46
CA ILE A 155 22.23 -2.53 9.72
C ILE A 155 22.80 -2.29 8.31
N LEU A 156 22.43 -1.16 7.70
CA LEU A 156 22.86 -0.76 6.36
C LEU A 156 24.06 0.20 6.35
N ALA A 157 24.74 0.40 7.48
CA ALA A 157 25.95 1.21 7.55
C ALA A 157 27.02 0.66 6.60
N HIS A 158 27.92 1.54 6.12
CA HIS A 158 28.91 1.15 5.12
C HIS A 158 29.73 -0.08 5.60
N PRO A 159 29.73 -1.19 4.85
CA PRO A 159 30.49 -2.38 5.22
C PRO A 159 31.99 -2.18 4.91
N GLU A 160 32.88 -2.59 5.83
CA GLU A 160 34.31 -2.73 5.49
C GLU A 160 34.59 -4.00 4.68
N LYS A 161 33.76 -5.03 4.89
CA LYS A 161 33.83 -6.33 4.23
C LYS A 161 32.42 -6.89 4.02
N GLU A 162 32.32 -7.88 3.15
CA GLU A 162 31.06 -8.59 2.92
C GLU A 162 30.43 -9.07 4.24
N THR A 163 29.15 -8.73 4.43
CA THR A 163 28.37 -9.03 5.63
C THR A 163 27.02 -9.60 5.23
N ARG A 164 26.53 -10.58 6.00
CA ARG A 164 25.22 -11.18 5.81
C ARG A 164 24.17 -10.51 6.68
N ILE A 165 23.00 -10.28 6.12
CA ILE A 165 21.87 -9.62 6.76
C ILE A 165 20.64 -10.51 6.57
N GLY A 166 19.94 -10.84 7.65
CA GLY A 166 18.67 -11.56 7.57
C GLY A 166 17.55 -10.67 7.03
N ALA A 167 16.47 -11.29 6.55
CA ALA A 167 15.29 -10.55 6.11
C ALA A 167 14.70 -9.62 7.18
N ASP A 168 14.86 -9.96 8.46
CA ASP A 168 14.48 -9.10 9.60
C ASP A 168 15.20 -7.74 9.58
N GLY A 169 16.40 -7.67 9.00
CA GLY A 169 17.20 -6.47 8.93
C GLY A 169 16.68 -5.42 7.96
N ILE A 170 15.94 -5.83 6.92
CA ILE A 170 15.30 -4.94 5.93
C ILE A 170 13.78 -5.16 5.83
N LEU A 171 13.19 -5.77 6.86
CA LEU A 171 11.79 -6.13 6.93
C LEU A 171 10.83 -4.98 6.56
N PRO A 172 11.03 -3.72 7.01
CA PRO A 172 10.13 -2.62 6.65
C PRO A 172 10.01 -2.38 5.14
N TRP A 173 11.07 -2.67 4.37
CA TRP A 173 11.03 -2.58 2.90
C TRP A 173 10.34 -3.79 2.29
N LEU A 174 10.62 -5.00 2.79
CA LEU A 174 10.01 -6.24 2.31
C LEU A 174 8.49 -6.25 2.55
N GLU A 175 8.02 -5.67 3.66
CA GLU A 175 6.59 -5.56 3.97
C GLU A 175 5.82 -4.64 3.01
N GLN A 176 6.51 -3.76 2.28
CA GLN A 176 5.88 -2.96 1.25
C GLN A 176 5.77 -3.68 -0.09
N PHE A 177 6.42 -4.84 -0.25
CA PHE A 177 6.46 -5.58 -1.50
C PHE A 177 5.37 -6.64 -1.57
N TYR A 178 4.13 -6.20 -1.83
CA TYR A 178 2.96 -7.09 -1.82
C TYR A 178 2.00 -6.80 -2.99
N PRO A 179 1.19 -7.79 -3.40
CA PRO A 179 0.16 -7.59 -4.42
C PRO A 179 -1.12 -6.95 -3.84
N PRO A 180 -1.62 -5.84 -4.38
CA PRO A 180 -2.72 -5.06 -3.78
C PRO A 180 -4.09 -5.77 -3.80
N ALA A 181 -4.30 -6.75 -4.69
CA ALA A 181 -5.62 -7.35 -4.93
C ALA A 181 -5.76 -8.80 -4.42
N ILE A 182 -4.87 -9.26 -3.52
CA ILE A 182 -4.90 -10.61 -2.98
C ILE A 182 -5.14 -10.65 -1.45
N MET A 183 -5.39 -9.50 -0.84
CA MET A 183 -5.79 -9.45 0.57
C MET A 183 -7.28 -9.79 0.67
N ASP A 184 -7.59 -11.07 0.84
CA ASP A 184 -8.92 -11.66 1.06
C ASP A 184 -9.53 -11.33 2.44
N GLY A 185 -9.20 -10.15 2.98
CA GLY A 185 -9.58 -9.70 4.32
C GLY A 185 -8.68 -10.22 5.44
N MET A 186 -7.68 -11.05 5.16
CA MET A 186 -6.68 -11.52 6.13
C MET A 186 -5.31 -10.83 5.99
N GLY A 187 -5.30 -9.58 5.50
CA GLY A 187 -4.10 -8.89 5.00
C GLY A 187 -2.87 -8.98 5.89
N GLY A 188 -1.73 -9.28 5.26
CA GLY A 188 -0.42 -9.31 5.91
C GLY A 188 0.51 -10.38 5.32
N PHE A 189 1.56 -10.68 6.06
CA PHE A 189 2.54 -11.70 5.76
C PHE A 189 2.51 -12.74 6.87
N GLU A 190 2.42 -14.02 6.50
CA GLU A 190 2.58 -15.14 7.43
C GLU A 190 4.06 -15.30 7.77
N THR A 191 4.93 -15.29 6.74
CA THR A 191 6.38 -15.33 6.91
C THR A 191 7.08 -14.46 5.86
N ILE A 192 8.18 -13.83 6.29
CA ILE A 192 9.17 -13.20 5.42
C ILE A 192 10.54 -13.70 5.90
N GLU A 193 11.20 -14.50 5.08
CA GLU A 193 12.47 -15.13 5.41
C GLU A 193 13.45 -14.92 4.26
N GLY A 194 14.74 -14.86 4.55
CA GLY A 194 15.73 -14.61 3.51
C GLY A 194 17.06 -14.18 4.08
N GLU A 195 18.05 -14.16 3.21
CA GLU A 195 19.40 -13.70 3.51
C GLU A 195 19.86 -12.76 2.38
N PHE A 196 20.52 -11.70 2.78
CA PHE A 196 21.08 -10.69 1.91
C PHE A 196 22.57 -10.54 2.19
N THR A 197 23.30 -10.20 1.14
CA THR A 197 24.70 -9.87 1.20
C THR A 197 24.85 -8.36 1.02
N LEU A 198 25.45 -7.71 2.02
CA LEU A 198 25.89 -6.32 1.94
C LEU A 198 27.40 -6.31 1.73
N ARG A 199 27.86 -5.78 0.60
CA ARG A 199 29.28 -5.74 0.23
C ARG A 199 29.74 -4.35 -0.22
N PRO A 200 30.98 -3.94 0.09
CA PRO A 200 31.56 -2.72 -0.46
C PRO A 200 31.59 -2.78 -1.99
N ALA A 201 31.38 -1.64 -2.65
CA ALA A 201 31.29 -1.51 -4.11
C ALA A 201 32.18 -0.38 -4.66
N GLY A 202 33.21 0.00 -3.92
CA GLY A 202 34.18 1.03 -4.29
C GLY A 202 33.78 2.44 -3.88
N SER A 203 34.51 3.43 -4.37
CA SER A 203 34.28 4.85 -4.11
C SER A 203 34.64 5.68 -5.35
N ASN A 204 34.12 6.90 -5.43
CA ASN A 204 34.44 7.84 -6.52
C ASN A 204 35.22 9.08 -6.02
N GLY A 205 35.80 9.01 -4.82
CA GLY A 205 36.49 10.13 -4.18
C GLY A 205 35.58 11.26 -3.66
N LYS A 206 34.27 11.05 -3.62
CA LYS A 206 33.28 11.92 -2.94
C LYS A 206 32.29 11.11 -2.10
N SER A 207 31.96 9.92 -2.58
CA SER A 207 31.05 8.99 -1.93
C SER A 207 31.68 7.60 -1.92
N GLN A 208 31.32 6.82 -0.89
CA GLN A 208 31.53 5.38 -0.86
C GLN A 208 30.25 4.67 -1.29
N PHE A 209 30.39 3.44 -1.81
CA PHE A 209 29.26 2.67 -2.30
C PHE A 209 29.25 1.26 -1.70
N ALA A 210 28.06 0.72 -1.50
CA ALA A 210 27.85 -0.69 -1.21
C ALA A 210 26.69 -1.25 -2.03
N LEU A 211 26.68 -2.57 -2.19
CA LEU A 211 25.59 -3.31 -2.83
C LEU A 211 24.96 -4.25 -1.81
N LEU A 212 23.64 -4.15 -1.69
CA LEU A 212 22.80 -5.09 -0.96
C LEU A 212 22.04 -5.95 -1.96
N THR A 213 22.31 -7.25 -1.98
CA THR A 213 21.69 -8.20 -2.91
C THR A 213 21.25 -9.46 -2.20
N GLY A 214 20.14 -10.07 -2.59
CA GLY A 214 19.70 -11.34 -2.02
C GLY A 214 18.25 -11.66 -2.35
N GLU A 215 17.70 -12.63 -1.63
CA GLU A 215 16.36 -13.15 -1.90
C GLU A 215 15.52 -13.21 -0.61
N ALA A 216 14.26 -12.80 -0.70
CA ALA A 216 13.26 -13.04 0.34
C ALA A 216 12.22 -14.06 -0.15
N LYS A 217 11.98 -15.11 0.63
CA LYS A 217 10.81 -15.97 0.54
C LYS A 217 9.69 -15.33 1.35
N ILE A 218 8.60 -15.01 0.66
CA ILE A 218 7.46 -14.33 1.24
C ILE A 218 6.25 -15.25 1.16
N LYS A 219 5.56 -15.43 2.28
CA LYS A 219 4.27 -16.14 2.38
C LYS A 219 3.22 -15.18 2.89
N LEU A 220 2.14 -15.00 2.14
CA LEU A 220 1.02 -14.15 2.53
C LEU A 220 0.13 -14.89 3.52
N ASP A 221 -0.36 -14.17 4.53
CA ASP A 221 -1.46 -14.68 5.38
C ASP A 221 -2.76 -14.57 4.58
N ASN A 222 -3.03 -15.56 3.74
CA ASN A 222 -4.26 -15.61 2.96
C ASN A 222 -4.76 -17.05 2.79
N ARG A 223 -6.05 -17.20 2.46
CA ARG A 223 -6.70 -18.52 2.32
C ARG A 223 -6.05 -19.42 1.28
N THR A 224 -5.39 -18.83 0.30
CA THR A 224 -4.76 -19.55 -0.82
C THR A 224 -3.30 -19.93 -0.57
N GLY A 225 -2.72 -19.54 0.57
CA GLY A 225 -1.31 -19.74 0.91
C GLY A 225 -0.39 -19.34 -0.23
N ILE A 226 -0.47 -18.08 -0.68
CA ILE A 226 0.40 -17.60 -1.75
C ILE A 226 1.81 -17.39 -1.19
N SER A 227 2.79 -17.92 -1.91
CA SER A 227 4.21 -17.74 -1.63
C SER A 227 4.96 -17.36 -2.90
N TYR A 228 5.96 -16.51 -2.77
CA TYR A 228 6.81 -16.05 -3.87
C TYR A 228 8.20 -15.66 -3.37
N ILE A 229 9.14 -15.52 -4.31
CA ILE A 229 10.52 -15.14 -4.03
C ILE A 229 10.75 -13.73 -4.58
N ALA A 230 11.14 -12.80 -3.73
CA ALA A 230 11.55 -11.45 -4.09
C ALA A 230 13.06 -11.40 -4.25
N GLN A 231 13.52 -11.03 -5.45
CA GLN A 231 14.91 -10.72 -5.74
C GLN A 231 15.17 -9.26 -5.38
N VAL A 232 16.18 -8.98 -4.58
CA VAL A 232 16.52 -7.62 -4.12
C VAL A 232 17.89 -7.24 -4.66
N SER A 233 18.01 -6.03 -5.21
CA SER A 233 19.27 -5.45 -5.67
C SER A 233 19.26 -3.94 -5.42
N ILE A 234 20.05 -3.50 -4.44
CA ILE A 234 20.05 -2.12 -3.96
C ILE A 234 21.49 -1.60 -3.90
N ALA A 235 21.70 -0.44 -4.49
CA ALA A 235 22.89 0.37 -4.34
C ALA A 235 22.70 1.38 -3.20
N LEU A 236 23.72 1.45 -2.35
CA LEU A 236 23.79 2.28 -1.17
C LEU A 236 24.95 3.26 -1.35
N GLU A 237 24.68 4.55 -1.14
CA GLU A 237 25.67 5.63 -1.19
C GLU A 237 25.88 6.20 0.21
N TYR A 238 27.13 6.49 0.53
CA TYR A 238 27.57 7.01 1.81
C TYR A 238 28.51 8.20 1.58
N ASP A 239 28.59 9.10 2.55
CA ASP A 239 29.62 10.15 2.54
C ASP A 239 31.02 9.53 2.60
N GLN A 240 32.01 10.17 2.00
CA GLN A 240 33.38 9.63 1.92
C GLN A 240 34.01 9.33 3.28
N ASP A 241 33.69 10.14 4.28
CA ASP A 241 34.30 10.12 5.60
C ASP A 241 33.35 9.61 6.69
N SER A 242 32.17 9.08 6.31
CA SER A 242 31.17 8.57 7.25
C SER A 242 30.60 7.23 6.79
N SER A 243 30.25 6.38 7.75
CA SER A 243 29.46 5.16 7.49
C SER A 243 27.97 5.44 7.28
N ASP A 244 27.56 6.71 7.39
CA ASP A 244 26.16 7.11 7.31
C ASP A 244 25.64 7.05 5.88
N LEU A 245 24.51 6.35 5.73
CA LEU A 245 23.83 6.19 4.45
C LEU A 245 23.20 7.52 4.03
N THR A 246 23.52 7.99 2.83
CA THR A 246 23.01 9.25 2.27
C THR A 246 22.00 9.01 1.15
N ARG A 247 22.19 7.97 0.34
CA ARG A 247 21.27 7.64 -0.77
C ARG A 247 21.02 6.15 -0.89
N VAL A 248 19.80 5.81 -1.30
CA VAL A 248 19.38 4.45 -1.62
C VAL A 248 18.77 4.45 -3.01
N ARG A 249 19.20 3.54 -3.86
CA ARG A 249 18.54 3.26 -5.15
C ARG A 249 18.56 1.77 -5.42
N GLY A 250 17.43 1.20 -5.81
CA GLY A 250 17.40 -0.22 -6.08
C GLY A 250 16.10 -0.71 -6.66
N VAL A 251 16.04 -2.02 -6.84
CA VAL A 251 14.88 -2.71 -7.37
C VAL A 251 14.63 -3.97 -6.57
N MET A 252 13.35 -4.28 -6.39
CA MET A 252 12.88 -5.60 -6.00
C MET A 252 12.01 -6.17 -7.09
N GLU A 253 12.22 -7.43 -7.44
CA GLU A 253 11.50 -8.10 -8.51
C GLU A 253 10.96 -9.45 -8.05
N THR A 254 9.77 -9.79 -8.51
CA THR A 254 9.21 -11.12 -8.31
C THR A 254 8.22 -11.48 -9.40
N THR A 255 7.84 -12.74 -9.42
CA THR A 255 6.64 -13.23 -10.07
C THR A 255 5.84 -13.98 -9.03
N PHE A 256 4.65 -13.47 -8.69
CA PHE A 256 3.80 -14.16 -7.73
C PHE A 256 2.70 -14.96 -8.44
N PRO A 257 2.35 -16.15 -7.93
CA PRO A 257 1.30 -16.99 -8.50
C PRO A 257 -0.06 -16.57 -7.92
N LYS A 258 -0.91 -15.95 -8.74
CA LYS A 258 -2.31 -15.72 -8.39
C LYS A 258 -3.04 -17.06 -8.41
N LYS A 259 -3.68 -17.41 -7.30
CA LYS A 259 -4.46 -18.65 -7.15
C LYS A 259 -5.96 -18.36 -7.14
N ASP A 260 -6.77 -19.30 -7.62
CA ASP A 260 -8.22 -19.30 -7.40
C ASP A 260 -8.59 -19.86 -6.01
N MET A 261 -9.89 -19.89 -5.68
CA MET A 261 -10.36 -20.44 -4.40
C MET A 261 -10.08 -21.93 -4.21
N GLN A 262 -9.79 -22.66 -5.29
CA GLN A 262 -9.38 -24.07 -5.27
C GLN A 262 -7.85 -24.22 -5.14
N GLY A 263 -7.10 -23.11 -5.01
CA GLY A 263 -5.65 -23.10 -4.88
C GLY A 263 -4.89 -23.29 -6.19
N ARG A 264 -5.58 -23.33 -7.34
CA ARG A 264 -4.94 -23.50 -8.65
C ARG A 264 -4.36 -22.18 -9.13
N VAL A 265 -3.15 -22.21 -9.68
CA VAL A 265 -2.53 -21.02 -10.27
C VAL A 265 -3.28 -20.65 -11.54
N VAL A 266 -3.87 -19.46 -11.57
CA VAL A 266 -4.62 -18.92 -12.71
C VAL A 266 -3.82 -17.90 -13.52
N GLU A 267 -2.79 -17.30 -12.90
CA GLU A 267 -1.95 -16.29 -13.52
C GLU A 267 -0.65 -16.13 -12.74
N ASN A 268 0.45 -15.90 -13.46
CA ASN A 268 1.72 -15.46 -12.88
C ASN A 268 1.87 -13.97 -13.17
N ILE A 269 1.99 -13.17 -12.12
CA ILE A 269 2.02 -11.70 -12.26
C ILE A 269 3.40 -11.23 -11.86
N ARG A 270 4.11 -10.62 -12.81
CA ARG A 270 5.38 -9.93 -12.53
C ARG A 270 5.09 -8.70 -11.68
N MET A 271 5.87 -8.51 -10.63
CA MET A 271 5.83 -7.32 -9.78
C MET A 271 7.25 -6.76 -9.67
N THR A 272 7.37 -5.46 -9.82
CA THR A 272 8.63 -4.73 -9.68
C THR A 272 8.40 -3.54 -8.75
N ALA A 273 9.29 -3.37 -7.77
CA ALA A 273 9.33 -2.20 -6.91
C ALA A 273 10.66 -1.46 -7.09
N ALA A 274 10.63 -0.23 -7.58
CA ALA A 274 11.78 0.66 -7.55
C ALA A 274 11.86 1.34 -6.18
N ILE A 275 13.03 1.32 -5.54
CA ILE A 275 13.29 1.93 -4.24
C ILE A 275 14.20 3.14 -4.46
N GLU A 276 13.79 4.30 -3.94
CA GLU A 276 14.60 5.52 -4.01
C GLU A 276 14.52 6.29 -2.70
N SER A 277 15.67 6.68 -2.15
CA SER A 277 15.70 7.72 -1.11
C SER A 277 15.26 9.05 -1.70
N ARG A 278 14.81 9.97 -0.83
CA ARG A 278 14.34 11.28 -1.26
C ARG A 278 15.41 11.98 -2.13
N PRO A 279 15.07 12.48 -3.34
CA PRO A 279 15.95 13.38 -4.06
C PRO A 279 16.05 14.72 -3.31
N GLU A 280 17.25 15.27 -3.24
CA GLU A 280 17.53 16.63 -2.71
C GLU A 280 16.71 17.70 -3.44
#